data_AF-A0A6B3FVQ7-F1
#
_entry.id   AF-A0A6B3FVQ7-F1
#
_cell.length_a   1.000
_cell.length_b   1.000
_cell.length_c   1.000
_cell.angle_alpha   90.00
_cell.angle_beta   90.00
_cell.angle_gamma   90.00
#
_symmetry.space_group_name_H-M   'P 1'
#
loop_
_entity.id
_entity.type
_entity.pdbx_description
1 polymer ?
#
loop_
_entity_poly.entity_id
_entity_poly.type
_entity_poly.pdbx_seq_one_letter_code
_entity_poly.pdbx_strand_id
1 'polypeptide(L)' 'MHQYEKDGPAIYRQSFATIRAEADLAGLPADVSQVAVRMIHACGMVDLVRDLAFSPNAVA' A
#
# COMPACT_ATOMS: atom_id res chain seq x y z
N MET A 1 9.73 23.79 18.75
CA MET A 1 8.64 23.51 17.79
C MET A 1 9.15 22.48 16.80
N HIS A 2 8.39 21.43 16.51
CA HIS A 2 8.82 20.38 15.57
C HIS A 2 8.44 20.74 14.14
N GLN A 3 9.34 20.44 13.19
CA GLN A 3 9.09 20.55 11.75
C GLN A 3 8.66 19.18 11.22
N TYR A 4 7.49 19.13 10.56
CA TYR A 4 6.94 17.93 9.94
C TYR A 4 6.04 18.33 8.77
N GLU A 5 5.84 17.39 7.84
CA GLU A 5 4.97 17.60 6.68
C GLU A 5 3.50 17.71 7.11
N LYS A 6 2.78 18.67 6.53
CA LYS A 6 1.36 18.95 6.80
C LYS A 6 0.50 18.94 5.53
N ASP A 7 1.12 18.90 4.35
CA ASP A 7 0.41 18.75 3.08
C ASP A 7 -0.08 17.30 2.94
N GLY A 8 -1.39 17.10 3.09
CA GLY A 8 -2.02 15.78 2.99
C GLY A 8 -1.63 15.02 1.71
N PRO A 9 -1.68 15.64 0.52
CA PRO A 9 -1.19 15.04 -0.72
C PRO A 9 0.28 14.61 -0.68
N ALA A 10 1.19 15.42 -0.13
CA ALA A 10 2.60 15.05 0.05
C ALA A 10 2.76 13.85 0.99
N ILE A 11 2.02 13.82 2.09
CA ILE A 11 2.00 12.69 3.02
C ILE A 11 1.53 11.42 2.31
N TYR A 12 0.47 11.50 1.50
CA TYR A 12 -0.02 10.37 0.71
C TYR A 12 1.03 9.86 -0.29
N ARG A 13 1.67 10.77 -1.02
CA ARG A 13 2.72 10.40 -1.99
C ARG A 13 3.87 9.69 -1.28
N GLN A 14 4.34 10.25 -0.17
CA GLN A 14 5.44 9.66 0.60
C GLN A 14 5.04 8.31 1.20
N SER A 15 3.86 8.21 1.82
CA SER A 15 3.36 6.96 2.39
C SER A 15 3.28 5.86 1.33
N PHE A 16 2.71 6.13 0.16
CA PHE A 16 2.57 5.12 -0.89
C PHE A 16 3.93 4.75 -1.51
N ALA A 17 4.87 5.69 -1.57
CA ALA A 17 6.24 5.40 -2.00
C ALA A 17 6.93 4.46 -0.99
N THR A 18 6.82 4.75 0.31
CA THR A 18 7.33 3.90 1.39
C THR A 18 6.73 2.50 1.33
N ILE A 19 5.41 2.38 1.22
CA ILE A 19 4.74 1.07 1.16
C ILE A 19 5.23 0.23 -0.03
N ARG A 20 5.38 0.84 -1.21
CA ARG A 20 5.88 0.12 -2.40
C ARG A 20 7.35 -0.30 -2.29
N ALA A 21 8.14 0.40 -1.49
CA ALA A 21 9.53 0.06 -1.24
C ALA A 21 9.68 -1.07 -0.21
N GLU A 22 8.72 -1.21 0.71
CA GLU A 22 8.82 -2.13 1.86
C GLU A 22 7.98 -3.41 1.71
N ALA A 23 6.83 -3.34 1.03
CA ALA A 23 5.94 -4.48 0.85
C ALA A 23 6.38 -5.36 -0.33
N ASP A 24 6.41 -6.68 -0.13
CA ASP A 24 6.64 -7.66 -1.21
C ASP A 24 5.37 -7.83 -2.04
N LEU A 25 5.26 -7.06 -3.12
CA LEU A 25 4.10 -7.08 -4.03
C LEU A 25 4.30 -8.00 -5.25
N ALA A 26 5.46 -8.64 -5.40
CA ALA A 26 5.85 -9.31 -6.64
C ALA A 26 4.93 -10.49 -7.02
N GLY A 27 4.28 -11.12 -6.04
CA GLY A 27 3.35 -12.23 -6.25
C GLY A 27 1.92 -11.82 -6.64
N LEU A 28 1.60 -10.52 -6.61
CA LEU A 28 0.26 -10.03 -6.88
C LEU A 28 0.09 -9.54 -8.32
N PRO A 29 -1.07 -9.76 -8.96
CA PRO A 29 -1.46 -9.05 -10.16
C PRO A 29 -1.39 -7.53 -9.96
N ALA A 30 -1.16 -6.77 -11.04
CA ALA A 30 -0.92 -5.33 -10.96
C ALA A 30 -2.10 -4.54 -10.37
N ASP A 31 -3.33 -4.95 -10.67
CA ASP A 31 -4.57 -4.38 -10.16
C ASP A 31 -4.81 -4.73 -8.68
N VAL A 32 -4.56 -5.98 -8.29
CA VAL A 32 -4.60 -6.44 -6.88
C VAL A 32 -3.52 -5.73 -6.04
N SER A 33 -2.33 -5.51 -6.61
CA SER A 33 -1.24 -4.77 -5.96
C SER A 33 -1.65 -3.34 -5.59
N GLN A 34 -2.44 -2.67 -6.43
CA GLN A 34 -2.94 -1.32 -6.11
C GLN A 34 -3.89 -1.33 -4.92
N VAL A 35 -4.74 -2.35 -4.80
CA VAL A 35 -5.63 -2.54 -3.65
C VAL A 35 -4.81 -2.83 -2.39
N ALA A 36 -3.83 -3.73 -2.48
CA ALA A 36 -2.96 -4.08 -1.36
C ALA A 36 -2.24 -2.85 -0.78
N VAL A 37 -1.68 -1.97 -1.62
CA VAL A 37 -1.04 -0.72 -1.16
C VAL A 37 -2.01 0.14 -0.35
N ARG A 38 -3.28 0.23 -0.75
CA ARG A 38 -4.30 1.02 -0.02
C ARG A 38 -4.70 0.37 1.29
N MET A 39 -4.78 -0.97 1.34
CA MET A 39 -5.05 -1.70 2.57
C MET A 39 -3.91 -1.49 3.58
N ILE A 40 -2.66 -1.63 3.13
CA ILE A 40 -1.47 -1.37 3.95
C ILE A 40 -1.44 0.08 4.43
N HIS A 41 -1.77 1.04 3.59
CA HIS A 41 -1.85 2.45 4.01
C HIS A 41 -2.85 2.66 5.15
N ALA A 42 -3.97 1.94 5.15
CA ALA A 42 -4.98 2.04 6.18
C ALA A 42 -4.58 1.40 7.51
N CYS A 43 -3.77 0.34 7.50
CA CYS A 43 -3.44 -0.44 8.70
C CYS A 43 -1.98 -0.35 9.17
N GLY A 44 -1.05 0.11 8.33
CA GLY A 44 0.37 0.22 8.62
C GLY A 44 1.17 -1.09 8.58
N MET A 45 0.59 -2.19 8.11
CA MET A 45 1.22 -3.53 8.12
C MET A 45 1.74 -3.92 6.73
N VAL A 46 3.04 -3.74 6.47
CA VAL A 46 3.65 -4.03 5.15
C VAL A 46 3.71 -5.52 4.80
N ASP A 47 3.58 -6.40 5.80
CA ASP A 47 3.55 -7.86 5.65
C ASP A 47 2.16 -8.44 5.35
N LEU A 48 1.11 -7.60 5.34
CA LEU A 48 -0.27 -7.97 5.01
C LEU A 48 -0.39 -8.80 3.72
N VAL A 49 0.49 -8.57 2.75
CA VAL A 49 0.48 -9.28 1.46
C VAL A 49 0.50 -10.80 1.63
N ARG A 50 1.15 -11.30 2.68
CA ARG A 50 1.25 -12.75 2.98
C ARG A 50 -0.09 -13.39 3.34
N ASP A 51 -1.03 -12.57 3.82
CA ASP A 51 -2.36 -13.01 4.26
C ASP A 51 -3.44 -12.74 3.21
N LEU A 52 -3.09 -12.14 2.06
CA LEU A 52 -4.05 -11.83 1.01
C LEU A 52 -4.35 -13.06 0.15
N ALA A 53 -5.65 -13.35 0.02
CA ALA A 53 -6.20 -14.21 -1.01
C ALA A 53 -7.24 -13.41 -1.81
N PHE A 54 -7.34 -13.69 -3.10
CA PHE A 54 -8.29 -13.03 -4.00
C PHE A 54 -8.87 -14.05 -4.99
N SER A 55 -10.15 -13.86 -5.34
CA SER A 55 -10.77 -14.63 -6.41
C SER A 55 -10.32 -14.12 -7.77
N PRO A 56 -10.39 -14.95 -8.84
CA PRO A 56 -10.33 -14.44 -10.20
C PRO A 56 -11.36 -13.32 -10.39
N ASN A 57 -10.99 -12.26 -11.11
CA ASN A 57 -11.83 -11.09 -11.39
C ASN A 57 -12.34 -10.32 -10.16
N ALA A 58 -11.63 -10.36 -9.02
CA ALA A 58 -12.01 -9.54 -7.87
C ALA A 58 -11.89 -8.02 -8.11
N VAL A 59 -11.12 -7.60 -9.12
CA VAL A 59 -10.87 -6.19 -9.46
C VAL A 59 -11.32 -5.83 -10.88
N ALA A 60 -11.20 -6.76 -11.83
CA ALA A 60 -11.47 -6.57 -13.27
C ALA A 60 -12.94 -6.32 -13.59
#